data_AF-A0AA87ALB0-F1
#
_entry.id   AF-A0AA87ALB0-F1
#
_cell.length_a   1.000
_cell.length_b   1.000
_cell.length_c   1.000
_cell.angle_alpha   90.00
_cell.angle_beta   90.00
_cell.angle_gamma   90.00
#
_symmetry.space_group_name_H-M   'P 1'
#
loop_
_entity.id
_entity.type
_entity.pdbx_description
1 polymer ?
#
loop_
_entity_poly.entity_id
_entity_poly.type
_entity_poly.pdbx_seq_one_letter_code
_entity_poly.pdbx_strand_id
1 'polypeptide(L)'
;MEEVEKFMKNKKLFVVLAFVLIALVGGGVWFYHNQMTVPKGWVDRTLSTEMSEPDNKLSNPFFLRFEKNQAYLVARANGSLNSKKSGLNQEIQRAFSKRGKDLPEAGEQVKLGRVKTEKIKNGYKIHTRKVTFIFKKTSRGDYRSQDGTYWQFTPKE
;
A
#
# COMPACT_ATOMS: atom_id res chain seq x y z
N MET A 1 -43.37 -10.65 -15.29
CA MET A 1 -43.37 -11.81 -14.35
C MET A 1 -43.38 -13.13 -15.10
N GLU A 2 -44.18 -13.29 -16.16
CA GLU A 2 -44.23 -14.51 -17.00
C GLU A 2 -42.87 -14.94 -17.60
N GLU A 3 -42.05 -14.01 -18.08
CA GLU A 3 -40.74 -14.34 -18.66
C GLU A 3 -39.75 -14.91 -17.62
N VAL A 4 -39.80 -14.41 -16.38
CA VAL A 4 -38.95 -14.87 -15.28
C VAL A 4 -39.35 -16.28 -14.83
N GLU A 5 -40.65 -16.58 -14.79
CA GLU A 5 -41.15 -17.94 -14.50
C GLU A 5 -40.80 -18.95 -15.59
N LYS A 6 -40.89 -18.55 -16.87
CA LYS A 6 -40.50 -19.40 -18.02
C LYS A 6 -39.00 -19.69 -17.99
N PHE A 7 -38.20 -18.71 -17.56
CA PHE A 7 -36.75 -18.82 -17.39
C PHE A 7 -36.37 -19.76 -16.24
N MET A 8 -37.04 -19.66 -15.08
CA MET A 8 -36.82 -20.55 -13.93
C MET A 8 -37.24 -22.00 -14.18
N LYS A 9 -38.23 -22.24 -15.04
CA LYS A 9 -38.64 -23.60 -15.46
C LYS A 9 -37.58 -24.31 -16.31
N ASN A 10 -36.70 -23.56 -16.98
CA ASN A 10 -35.66 -24.13 -17.82
C ASN A 10 -34.41 -24.48 -17.00
N LYS A 11 -34.48 -25.59 -16.25
CA LYS A 11 -33.44 -26.05 -15.29
C LYS A 11 -32.01 -26.02 -15.87
N LYS A 12 -31.84 -26.33 -17.16
CA LYS A 12 -30.54 -26.28 -17.84
C LYS A 12 -29.97 -24.86 -17.94
N LEU A 13 -30.82 -23.87 -18.24
CA LEU A 13 -30.42 -22.47 -18.36
C LEU A 13 -30.06 -21.88 -16.99
N PHE A 14 -30.83 -22.23 -15.96
CA PHE A 14 -30.55 -21.81 -14.58
C PHE A 14 -29.21 -22.38 -14.07
N VAL A 15 -28.95 -23.67 -14.33
CA VAL A 15 -27.68 -24.30 -13.97
C VAL A 15 -26.50 -23.62 -14.66
N VAL A 16 -26.60 -23.35 -15.97
CA VAL A 16 -25.54 -22.66 -16.72
C VAL A 16 -25.26 -21.27 -16.14
N LEU A 17 -26.30 -20.49 -15.82
CA LEU A 17 -26.13 -19.16 -15.22
C LEU A 17 -25.51 -19.21 -13.83
N ALA A 18 -25.92 -20.17 -12.99
CA ALA A 18 -25.30 -20.37 -11.68
C ALA A 18 -23.80 -20.71 -11.81
N PHE A 19 -23.43 -21.60 -12.75
CA PHE A 19 -22.04 -21.92 -13.05
C PHE A 19 -21.25 -20.70 -13.55
N VAL A 20 -21.82 -19.90 -14.43
CA VAL A 20 -21.19 -18.66 -14.92
C VAL A 20 -20.96 -17.67 -13.77
N LEU A 21 -21.93 -17.51 -12.87
CA LEU A 21 -21.80 -16.65 -11.70
C LEU A 21 -20.70 -17.15 -10.75
N ILE A 22 -20.67 -18.45 -10.47
CA ILE A 22 -19.63 -19.06 -9.63
C ILE A 22 -18.24 -18.91 -10.29
N ALA A 23 -18.13 -19.09 -11.61
CA ALA A 23 -16.89 -18.91 -12.35
C ALA A 23 -16.41 -17.44 -12.35
N LEU A 24 -17.33 -16.48 -12.47
CA LEU A 24 -17.00 -15.05 -12.40
C LEU A 24 -16.57 -14.62 -10.99
N VAL A 25 -17.27 -15.09 -9.95
CA VAL A 25 -16.93 -14.81 -8.56
C VAL A 25 -15.62 -15.50 -8.19
N GLY A 26 -15.49 -16.81 -8.45
CA GLY A 26 -14.29 -17.60 -8.16
C GLY A 26 -13.07 -17.12 -8.95
N GLY A 27 -13.24 -16.88 -10.26
CA GLY A 27 -12.21 -16.34 -11.13
C GLY A 27 -11.80 -14.91 -10.75
N GLY A 28 -12.76 -14.07 -10.36
CA GLY A 28 -12.52 -12.71 -9.89
C GLY A 28 -11.74 -12.67 -8.57
N VAL A 29 -12.10 -13.53 -7.61
CA VAL A 29 -11.38 -13.70 -6.34
C VAL A 29 -9.96 -14.22 -6.60
N TRP A 30 -9.80 -15.25 -7.42
CA TRP A 30 -8.49 -15.80 -7.79
C TRP A 30 -7.59 -14.74 -8.46
N PHE A 31 -8.13 -14.01 -9.44
CA PHE A 31 -7.42 -12.91 -10.11
C PHE A 31 -7.05 -11.81 -9.13
N TYR A 32 -7.97 -11.42 -8.24
CA TYR A 32 -7.74 -10.41 -7.21
C TYR A 32 -6.60 -10.82 -6.27
N HIS A 33 -6.55 -12.08 -5.82
CA HIS A 33 -5.46 -12.56 -4.96
C HIS A 33 -4.13 -12.68 -5.69
N ASN A 34 -4.13 -13.05 -6.98
CA ASN A 34 -2.91 -13.31 -7.74
C ASN A 34 -2.32 -12.11 -8.48
N GLN A 35 -3.03 -10.99 -8.55
CA GLN A 35 -2.53 -9.79 -9.19
C GLN A 35 -1.29 -9.24 -8.46
N MET A 36 -0.23 -8.97 -9.22
CA MET A 36 0.93 -8.22 -8.74
C MET A 36 0.64 -6.73 -8.89
N THR A 37 0.52 -6.01 -7.77
CA THR A 37 0.13 -4.59 -7.77
C THR A 37 1.24 -3.66 -7.31
N VAL A 38 2.32 -4.20 -6.74
CA VAL A 38 3.56 -3.49 -6.42
C VAL A 38 4.49 -3.50 -7.65
N PRO A 39 5.32 -2.46 -7.89
CA PRO A 39 6.32 -2.50 -8.95
C PRO A 39 7.22 -3.73 -8.84
N LYS A 40 7.45 -4.46 -9.95
CA LYS A 40 8.20 -5.73 -9.95
C LYS A 40 9.54 -5.68 -9.20
N GLY A 41 10.31 -4.61 -9.38
CA GLY A 41 11.62 -4.44 -8.73
C GLY A 41 11.56 -4.06 -7.24
N TRP A 42 10.36 -3.83 -6.70
CA TRP A 42 10.12 -3.43 -5.31
C TRP A 42 9.53 -4.57 -4.48
N VAL A 43 9.01 -5.62 -5.13
CA VAL A 43 8.49 -6.80 -4.43
C VAL A 43 9.60 -7.42 -3.59
N ASP A 44 9.27 -7.70 -2.33
CA ASP A 44 10.17 -8.23 -1.30
C ASP A 44 11.39 -7.32 -1.04
N ARG A 45 11.21 -6.01 -1.30
CA ARG A 45 12.18 -4.96 -0.93
C ARG A 45 11.63 -4.07 0.16
N THR A 46 12.56 -3.44 0.87
CA THR A 46 12.27 -2.45 1.90
C THR A 46 12.85 -1.12 1.49
N LEU A 47 12.03 -0.06 1.51
CA LEU A 47 12.51 1.32 1.51
C LEU A 47 12.72 1.76 2.96
N SER A 48 13.85 2.38 3.27
CA SER A 48 14.13 3.00 4.56
C SER A 48 14.21 4.51 4.42
N THR A 49 13.62 5.23 5.37
CA THR A 49 13.82 6.68 5.47
C THR A 49 15.30 6.98 5.73
N GLU A 50 15.88 7.91 5.00
CA GLU A 50 17.25 8.38 5.30
C GLU A 50 17.23 9.27 6.55
N MET A 51 18.11 8.98 7.51
CA MET A 51 18.16 9.66 8.81
C MET A 51 19.12 10.83 8.82
N SER A 52 20.13 10.84 7.94
CA SER A 52 21.09 11.93 7.82
C SER A 52 20.59 13.12 7.00
N GLU A 53 19.38 13.04 6.43
CA GLU A 53 18.82 14.10 5.58
C GLU A 53 18.08 15.14 6.43
N PRO A 54 18.58 16.40 6.50
CA PRO A 54 18.02 17.45 7.37
C PRO A 54 16.61 17.90 6.96
N ASP A 55 16.21 17.58 5.72
CA ASP A 55 14.90 17.92 5.16
C ASP A 55 13.82 16.87 5.45
N ASN A 56 14.12 15.80 6.19
CA ASN A 56 13.14 14.78 6.56
C ASN A 56 12.00 15.41 7.38
N LYS A 57 10.75 15.14 6.98
CA LYS A 57 9.54 15.71 7.61
C LYS A 57 8.73 14.70 8.40
N LEU A 58 9.17 13.45 8.48
CA LEU A 58 8.48 12.42 9.26
C LEU A 58 8.84 12.50 10.74
N SER A 59 7.87 12.14 11.58
CA SER A 59 8.04 12.08 13.04
C SER A 59 8.93 10.94 13.52
N ASN A 60 8.98 9.86 12.76
CA ASN A 60 9.85 8.73 13.01
C ASN A 60 10.59 8.37 11.73
N PRO A 61 11.77 7.75 11.85
CA PRO A 61 12.31 6.95 10.76
C PRO A 61 11.49 5.67 10.59
N PHE A 62 11.33 5.23 9.34
CA PHE A 62 10.49 4.10 8.99
C PHE A 62 11.15 3.14 7.99
N PHE A 63 10.78 1.87 8.08
CA PHE A 63 10.88 0.92 6.98
C PHE A 63 9.50 0.79 6.32
N LEU A 64 9.46 0.93 5.00
CA LEU A 64 8.31 0.65 4.16
C LEU A 64 8.60 -0.63 3.36
N ARG A 65 7.98 -1.72 3.77
CA ARG A 65 8.16 -3.05 3.19
C ARG A 65 7.06 -3.31 2.17
N PHE A 66 7.43 -3.90 1.05
CA PHE A 66 6.49 -4.29 0.01
C PHE A 66 6.49 -5.80 -0.21
N GLU A 67 5.31 -6.39 -0.15
CA GLU A 67 5.04 -7.74 -0.67
C GLU A 67 4.38 -7.63 -2.05
N LYS A 68 4.09 -8.76 -2.70
CA LYS A 68 3.49 -8.81 -4.06
C LYS A 68 2.30 -7.87 -4.28
N ASN A 69 1.44 -7.70 -3.28
CA ASN A 69 0.24 -6.86 -3.37
C ASN A 69 -0.06 -6.04 -2.11
N GLN A 70 0.86 -6.00 -1.14
CA GLN A 70 0.65 -5.40 0.18
C GLN A 70 1.84 -4.56 0.59
N ALA A 71 1.59 -3.61 1.51
CA ALA A 71 2.64 -2.80 2.10
C ALA A 71 2.50 -2.73 3.63
N TYR A 72 3.65 -2.61 4.29
CA TYR A 72 3.77 -2.50 5.74
C TYR A 72 4.72 -1.36 6.09
N LEU A 73 4.40 -0.69 7.18
CA LEU A 73 5.22 0.36 7.75
C LEU A 73 5.73 -0.14 9.10
N VAL A 74 7.03 -0.02 9.35
CA VAL A 74 7.66 -0.37 10.64
C VAL A 74 8.43 0.85 11.14
N ALA A 75 8.16 1.29 12.35
CA ALA A 75 8.93 2.37 12.97
C ALA A 75 10.34 1.86 13.33
N ARG A 76 11.37 2.56 12.86
CA ARG A 76 12.78 2.18 13.09
C ARG A 76 13.30 2.67 14.44
N ALA A 77 12.74 3.77 14.92
CA ALA A 77 13.07 4.40 16.17
C ALA A 77 11.84 5.15 16.70
N ASN A 78 11.89 5.51 17.99
CA ASN A 78 10.88 6.34 18.61
C ASN A 78 10.82 7.71 17.93
N GLY A 79 9.60 8.25 17.84
CA GLY A 79 9.34 9.49 17.15
C GLY A 79 9.60 10.72 18.02
N SER A 80 9.74 11.87 17.37
CA SER A 80 9.76 13.18 18.04
C SER A 80 8.56 14.03 17.65
N LEU A 81 7.91 14.64 18.65
CA LEU A 81 6.83 15.60 18.46
C LEU A 81 7.28 16.88 17.73
N ASN A 82 8.59 17.13 17.67
CA ASN A 82 9.19 18.29 16.99
C ASN A 82 9.23 18.16 15.45
N SER A 83 8.73 17.05 14.90
CA SER A 83 8.69 16.86 13.44
C SER A 83 7.79 17.87 12.74
N LYS A 84 8.20 18.27 11.53
CA LYS A 84 7.42 19.18 10.68
C LYS A 84 6.07 18.53 10.35
N LYS A 85 4.97 19.28 10.50
CA LYS A 85 3.62 18.82 10.16
C LYS A 85 3.49 18.70 8.63
N SER A 86 3.79 17.53 8.07
CA SER A 86 3.47 17.20 6.67
C SER A 86 2.17 16.39 6.58
N GLY A 87 1.45 16.48 5.46
CA GLY A 87 0.25 15.66 5.22
C GLY A 87 0.57 14.16 5.27
N LEU A 88 1.72 13.76 4.71
CA LEU A 88 2.19 12.37 4.77
C LEU A 88 2.46 11.91 6.22
N ASN A 89 3.11 12.74 7.03
CA ASN A 89 3.38 12.43 8.44
C ASN A 89 2.07 12.20 9.21
N GLN A 90 1.04 13.02 8.96
CA GLN A 90 -0.28 12.85 9.58
C GLN A 90 -0.98 11.56 9.14
N GLU A 91 -0.93 11.21 7.85
CA GLU A 91 -1.48 9.94 7.34
C GLU A 91 -0.79 8.74 7.99
N ILE A 92 0.55 8.77 8.08
CA ILE A 92 1.33 7.71 8.73
C ILE A 92 0.98 7.60 10.21
N GLN A 93 0.96 8.70 10.95
CA GLN A 93 0.60 8.70 12.38
C GLN A 93 -0.80 8.12 12.59
N ARG A 94 -1.79 8.52 11.79
CA ARG A 94 -3.16 7.96 11.83
C ARG A 94 -3.19 6.47 11.50
N ALA A 95 -2.28 5.98 10.67
CA ALA A 95 -2.22 4.56 10.33
C ALA A 95 -1.83 3.70 11.55
N PHE A 96 -0.91 4.21 12.39
CA PHE A 96 -0.44 3.58 13.62
C PHE A 96 -1.36 3.83 14.83
N SER A 97 -1.96 5.02 14.92
CA SER A 97 -2.74 5.45 16.09
C SER A 97 -3.85 4.45 16.46
N LYS A 98 -3.78 3.92 17.69
CA LYS A 98 -4.86 3.17 18.33
C LYS A 98 -5.57 4.09 19.33
N ARG A 99 -6.43 5.00 18.85
CA ARG A 99 -7.14 6.03 19.66
C ARG A 99 -6.20 6.91 20.52
N GLY A 100 -5.92 8.14 20.07
CA GLY A 100 -5.07 9.08 20.81
C GLY A 100 -3.74 9.33 20.08
N LYS A 101 -3.13 10.51 20.29
CA LYS A 101 -2.01 11.06 19.51
C LYS A 101 -0.66 10.43 19.88
N ASP A 102 -0.57 9.11 19.89
CA ASP A 102 0.68 8.44 20.22
C ASP A 102 1.54 8.30 18.97
N LEU A 103 2.81 8.68 19.11
CA LEU A 103 3.80 8.42 18.07
C LEU A 103 4.14 6.93 18.07
N PRO A 104 4.40 6.32 16.90
CA PRO A 104 4.80 4.92 16.84
C PRO A 104 6.05 4.66 17.69
N GLU A 105 6.04 3.55 18.42
CA GLU A 105 7.23 3.07 19.13
C GLU A 105 8.18 2.33 18.20
N ALA A 106 9.47 2.31 18.51
CA ALA A 106 10.45 1.55 17.76
C ALA A 106 10.05 0.06 17.66
N GLY A 107 10.05 -0.48 16.45
CA GLY A 107 9.62 -1.85 16.16
C GLY A 107 8.11 -2.00 15.95
N GLU A 108 7.30 -0.98 16.26
CA GLU A 108 5.86 -1.06 15.97
C GLU A 108 5.63 -1.17 14.46
N GLN A 109 4.76 -2.10 14.07
CA GLN A 109 4.41 -2.37 12.68
C GLN A 109 2.93 -2.12 12.43
N VAL A 110 2.63 -1.50 11.29
CA VAL A 110 1.28 -1.37 10.77
C VAL A 110 1.17 -1.95 9.36
N LYS A 111 0.13 -2.76 9.15
CA LYS A 111 -0.31 -3.16 7.81
C LYS A 111 -1.06 -2.00 7.14
N LEU A 112 -0.57 -1.54 6.00
CA LEU A 112 -1.18 -0.47 5.21
C LEU A 112 -2.29 -0.98 4.29
N GLY A 113 -2.27 -2.28 4.00
CA GLY A 113 -3.26 -2.98 3.19
C GLY A 113 -2.79 -3.20 1.76
N ARG A 114 -3.75 -3.47 0.88
CA ARG A 114 -3.48 -3.73 -0.54
C ARG A 114 -2.92 -2.48 -1.21
N VAL A 115 -1.90 -2.68 -2.04
CA VAL A 115 -1.29 -1.62 -2.85
C VAL A 115 -2.02 -1.51 -4.19
N LYS A 116 -2.25 -0.27 -4.62
CA LYS A 116 -2.51 0.08 -6.02
C LYS A 116 -1.39 1.01 -6.47
N THR A 117 -0.74 0.66 -7.57
CA THR A 117 0.37 1.45 -8.13
C THR A 117 -0.07 2.20 -9.37
N GLU A 118 0.23 3.49 -9.41
CA GLU A 118 0.10 4.36 -10.57
C GLU A 118 1.50 4.82 -10.97
N LYS A 119 1.93 4.53 -12.21
CA LYS A 119 3.21 5.03 -12.73
C LYS A 119 3.05 6.51 -13.06
N ILE A 120 3.99 7.33 -12.59
CA ILE A 120 4.04 8.77 -12.86
C ILE A 120 5.37 9.15 -13.50
N LYS A 121 5.50 10.40 -13.99
CA LYS A 121 6.77 10.91 -14.52
C LYS A 121 7.86 10.76 -13.45
N ASN A 122 8.90 9.99 -13.79
CA ASN A 122 10.05 9.69 -12.94
C ASN A 122 9.70 9.03 -11.59
N GLY A 123 8.65 8.21 -11.50
CA GLY A 123 8.35 7.56 -10.24
C GLY A 123 7.03 6.79 -10.17
N TYR A 124 6.54 6.62 -8.94
CA TYR A 124 5.34 5.86 -8.65
C TYR A 124 4.50 6.56 -7.60
N LYS A 125 3.18 6.51 -7.78
CA LYS A 125 2.21 6.78 -6.73
C LYS A 125 1.69 5.44 -6.21
N ILE A 126 1.95 5.18 -4.94
CA ILE A 126 1.58 3.98 -4.21
C ILE A 126 0.40 4.34 -3.33
N HIS A 127 -0.77 3.87 -3.70
CA HIS A 127 -1.99 4.04 -2.91
C HIS A 127 -2.23 2.79 -2.06
N THR A 128 -2.48 3.00 -0.78
CA THR A 128 -2.92 1.95 0.15
C THR A 128 -4.20 2.40 0.85
N ARG A 129 -4.84 1.51 1.60
CA ARG A 129 -6.05 1.88 2.37
C ARG A 129 -5.76 2.96 3.43
N LYS A 130 -4.54 2.99 3.99
CA LYS A 130 -4.19 3.86 5.11
C LYS A 130 -3.38 5.10 4.73
N VAL A 131 -2.47 4.97 3.76
CA VAL A 131 -1.50 6.02 3.39
C VAL A 131 -1.29 6.03 1.88
N THR A 132 -1.15 7.23 1.29
CA THR A 132 -0.71 7.39 -0.10
C THR A 132 0.71 7.96 -0.16
N PHE A 133 1.61 7.26 -0.86
CA PHE A 133 2.96 7.74 -1.12
C PHE A 133 3.11 8.15 -2.58
N ILE A 134 3.72 9.30 -2.82
CA ILE A 134 4.13 9.72 -4.17
C ILE A 134 5.65 9.76 -4.18
N PHE A 135 6.26 8.72 -4.74
CA PHE A 135 7.70 8.59 -4.85
C PHE A 135 8.19 9.11 -6.20
N LYS A 136 9.07 10.10 -6.17
CA LYS A 136 9.83 10.56 -7.34
C LYS A 136 11.28 10.09 -7.21
N LYS A 137 11.80 9.44 -8.24
CA LYS A 137 13.18 9.00 -8.33
C LYS A 137 14.10 10.22 -8.41
N THR A 138 15.16 10.21 -7.62
CA THR A 138 16.21 11.23 -7.58
C THR A 138 17.31 10.89 -8.59
N SER A 139 18.23 11.82 -8.83
CA SER A 139 19.41 11.59 -9.68
C SER A 139 20.35 10.51 -9.11
N ARG A 140 20.33 10.27 -7.79
CA ARG A 140 21.13 9.25 -7.11
C ARG A 140 20.55 7.84 -7.22
N GLY A 141 19.31 7.72 -7.72
CA GLY A 141 18.61 6.45 -7.83
C GLY A 141 17.61 6.18 -6.70
N ASP A 142 17.68 6.94 -5.60
CA ASP A 142 16.75 6.88 -4.46
C ASP A 142 15.41 7.53 -4.77
N TYR A 143 14.50 7.56 -3.80
CA TYR A 143 13.19 8.17 -3.93
C TYR A 143 12.98 9.31 -2.93
N ARG A 144 12.23 10.33 -3.35
CA ARG A 144 11.64 11.34 -2.46
C ARG A 144 10.13 11.20 -2.45
N SER A 145 9.52 11.24 -1.26
CA SER A 145 8.07 11.33 -1.10
C SER A 145 7.56 12.75 -1.36
N GLN A 146 6.23 12.92 -1.43
CA GLN A 146 5.56 14.20 -1.70
C GLN A 146 5.91 15.32 -0.71
N ASP A 147 6.32 14.97 0.52
CA ASP A 147 6.71 15.93 1.53
C ASP A 147 8.20 16.27 1.51
N GLY A 148 8.98 15.60 0.66
CA GLY A 148 10.43 15.77 0.52
C GLY A 148 11.26 14.74 1.29
N THR A 149 10.64 13.84 2.06
CA THR A 149 11.37 12.81 2.81
C THR A 149 12.08 11.85 1.84
N TYR A 150 13.33 11.54 2.15
CA TYR A 150 14.15 10.61 1.37
C TYR A 150 13.93 9.16 1.78
N TRP A 151 13.91 8.29 0.78
CA TRP A 151 13.71 6.86 0.90
C TRP A 151 14.71 6.13 0.01
N GLN A 152 15.51 5.27 0.62
CA GLN A 152 16.47 4.43 -0.09
C GLN A 152 16.10 2.95 0.06
N PHE A 153 16.41 2.13 -0.94
CA PHE A 153 16.24 0.70 -0.77
C PHE A 153 17.30 0.16 0.18
N THR A 154 16.90 -0.69 1.12
CA THR A 154 17.86 -1.48 1.87
C THR A 154 18.60 -2.41 0.90
N PRO A 155 19.91 -2.68 1.15
CA PRO A 155 20.63 -3.72 0.45
C PRO A 155 19.85 -5.05 0.52
N LYS A 156 19.93 -5.85 -0.55
CA LYS A 156 19.52 -7.25 -0.44
C LYS A 156 20.63 -7.96 0.33
N GLU A 157 20.24 -8.73 1.34
CA GLU A 157 21.13 -9.75 1.93
C GLU A 157 21.46 -10.83 0.89
#